data_AF-A0A2D4L2I1-F1
#
_entry.id   AF-A0A2D4L2I1-F1
#
_cell.length_a   1.000
_cell.length_b   1.000
_cell.length_c   1.000
_cell.angle_alpha   90.00
_cell.angle_beta   90.00
_cell.angle_gamma   90.00
#
_symmetry.space_group_name_H-M   'P 1'
#
loop_
_entity.id
_entity.type
_entity.pdbx_description
1 polymer ?
#
loop_
_entity_poly.entity_id
_entity_poly.type
_entity_poly.pdbx_seq_one_letter_code
_entity_poly.pdbx_strand_id
1 'polypeptide(L)'
;ELDSNPFASMVFYWEPLNRQVRIEGSVERLPEQESEKYFHSRPKSSQIGAVVSCQSTVIADREYLRKKNAELEETYRDAKVTKPVYWGGYILKPEVIEFWQGQTNRLHDRIVFRHHQDSSTSLGPMTHRGEGNWVYERLSP
;
A
#
# COMPACT_ATOMS: atom_id res chain seq x y z
N GLU A 1 9.61 -1.59 9.95
CA GLU A 1 9.14 -0.20 10.15
C GLU A 1 7.67 -0.18 10.57
N LEU A 2 6.73 -0.64 9.73
CA LEU A 2 5.28 -0.59 10.04
C LEU A 2 4.87 -1.29 11.35
N ASP A 3 5.47 -2.43 11.68
CA ASP A 3 5.20 -3.13 12.94
C ASP A 3 5.60 -2.32 14.19
N SER A 4 6.51 -1.36 14.06
CA SER A 4 6.96 -0.48 15.16
C SER A 4 6.34 0.91 15.11
N ASN A 5 5.94 1.36 13.92
CA ASN A 5 5.30 2.65 13.67
C ASN A 5 4.23 2.47 12.58
N PRO A 6 2.96 2.24 12.95
CA PRO A 6 1.90 1.80 12.04
C PRO A 6 1.28 2.95 11.25
N PHE A 7 2.12 3.78 10.63
CA PHE A 7 1.71 4.90 9.79
C PHE A 7 2.46 4.85 8.47
N ALA A 8 1.76 5.14 7.38
CA ALA A 8 2.34 5.17 6.06
C ALA A 8 1.67 6.20 5.15
N SER A 9 2.33 6.44 4.02
CA SER A 9 1.78 7.21 2.92
C SER A 9 1.94 6.44 1.61
N MET A 10 0.97 6.58 0.71
CA MET A 10 1.01 6.02 -0.65
C MET A 10 0.92 7.16 -1.66
N VAL A 11 1.63 7.00 -2.79
CA VAL A 11 1.57 7.91 -3.92
C VAL A 11 1.26 7.11 -5.18
N PHE A 12 0.16 7.45 -5.83
CA PHE A 12 -0.19 6.96 -7.16
C PHE A 12 0.08 8.08 -8.14
N TYR A 13 0.93 7.84 -9.13
CA TYR A 13 1.22 8.82 -10.18
C TYR A 13 0.87 8.24 -11.54
N TRP A 14 -0.04 8.92 -12.23
CA TRP A 14 -0.46 8.59 -13.58
C TRP A 14 0.03 9.69 -14.52
N GLU A 15 1.25 9.52 -15.00
CA GLU A 15 1.91 10.48 -15.91
C GLU A 15 1.03 10.83 -17.12
N PRO A 16 0.42 9.88 -17.86
CA PRO A 16 -0.35 10.23 -19.05
C PRO A 16 -1.61 11.04 -18.76
N LEU A 17 -2.09 10.98 -17.50
CA LEU A 17 -3.28 11.70 -17.05
C LEU A 17 -2.93 13.03 -16.37
N ASN A 18 -1.64 13.30 -16.14
CA ASN A 18 -1.17 14.39 -15.30
C ASN A 18 -1.88 14.37 -13.93
N ARG A 19 -1.97 13.20 -13.30
CA ARG A 19 -2.68 13.01 -12.03
C ARG A 19 -1.80 12.36 -10.98
N GLN A 20 -1.98 12.81 -9.74
CA GLN A 20 -1.40 12.19 -8.57
C GLN A 20 -2.48 12.03 -7.49
N VAL A 21 -2.45 10.90 -6.79
CA VAL A 21 -3.24 10.68 -5.57
C VAL A 21 -2.28 10.36 -4.44
N ARG A 22 -2.37 11.11 -3.34
CA ARG A 22 -1.67 10.80 -2.09
C ARG A 22 -2.67 10.29 -1.07
N ILE A 23 -2.28 9.27 -0.32
CA ILE A 23 -3.11 8.71 0.76
C ILE A 23 -2.22 8.57 1.99
N GLU A 24 -2.66 9.08 3.13
CA GLU A 24 -1.94 8.99 4.40
C GLU A 24 -2.88 8.41 5.45
N GLY A 25 -2.32 7.63 6.38
CA GLY A 25 -3.09 7.12 7.51
C GLY A 25 -2.40 6.00 8.26
N SER A 26 -3.14 5.46 9.23
CA SER A 26 -2.74 4.30 10.03
C SER A 26 -2.80 3.01 9.21
N VAL A 27 -1.96 2.05 9.59
CA VAL A 27 -1.80 0.77 8.91
C VAL A 27 -2.05 -0.37 9.88
N GLU A 28 -2.81 -1.37 9.44
CA GLU A 28 -3.09 -2.58 10.21
C GLU A 28 -2.66 -3.82 9.43
N ARG A 29 -2.19 -4.85 10.14
CA ARG A 29 -1.86 -6.13 9.52
C ARG A 29 -3.17 -6.85 9.16
N LEU A 30 -3.22 -7.44 7.97
CA LEU A 30 -4.38 -8.25 7.58
C LEU A 30 -4.44 -9.52 8.44
N PRO A 31 -5.66 -10.04 8.69
CA PRO A 31 -5.81 -11.35 9.31
C PRO A 31 -5.04 -12.43 8.56
N GLU A 32 -4.49 -13.39 9.30
CA GLU A 32 -3.67 -14.47 8.73
C GLU A 32 -4.45 -15.27 7.69
N GLN A 33 -5.74 -15.51 7.90
CA GLN A 33 -6.60 -16.24 6.95
C GLN A 33 -6.76 -15.49 5.62
N GLU A 34 -6.83 -14.15 5.64
CA GLU A 34 -6.91 -13.35 4.42
C GLU A 34 -5.59 -13.37 3.65
N SER A 35 -4.48 -13.26 4.38
CA SER A 35 -3.14 -13.38 3.80
C SER A 35 -2.93 -14.77 3.19
N GLU A 36 -3.33 -15.84 3.87
CA GLU A 36 -3.27 -17.22 3.36
C GLU A 36 -4.09 -17.39 2.08
N LYS A 37 -5.34 -16.90 2.07
CA LYS A 37 -6.21 -16.95 0.90
C LYS A 37 -5.61 -16.21 -0.29
N TYR A 38 -5.08 -15.00 -0.06
CA TYR A 38 -4.43 -14.22 -1.12
C TYR A 38 -3.12 -14.86 -1.59
N PHE A 39 -2.32 -15.44 -0.69
CA PHE A 39 -1.09 -16.14 -1.06
C PHE A 39 -1.37 -17.28 -2.05
N HIS A 40 -2.38 -18.11 -1.77
CA HIS A 40 -2.73 -19.27 -2.61
C HIS A 40 -3.44 -18.92 -3.92
N SER A 41 -3.94 -17.68 -4.08
CA SER A 41 -4.52 -17.23 -5.36
C SER A 41 -3.45 -16.80 -6.36
N ARG A 42 -2.21 -16.55 -5.91
CA ARG A 42 -1.08 -16.14 -6.76
C ARG A 42 -0.55 -17.34 -7.56
N PRO A 43 0.08 -17.12 -8.73
CA PRO A 43 0.78 -18.17 -9.46
C PRO A 43 1.79 -18.91 -8.56
N LYS A 44 1.94 -20.22 -8.76
CA LYS A 44 2.82 -21.07 -7.93
C LYS A 44 4.26 -20.57 -7.88
N SER A 45 4.80 -20.07 -8.99
CA SER A 45 6.12 -19.44 -9.05
C SER A 45 6.24 -18.20 -8.14
N SER A 46 5.18 -17.40 -8.02
CA SER A 46 5.12 -16.24 -7.11
C SER A 46 5.06 -16.65 -5.63
N GLN A 47 4.40 -17.76 -5.33
CA GLN A 47 4.39 -18.36 -3.99
C GLN A 47 5.80 -18.85 -3.62
N ILE A 48 6.45 -19.61 -4.51
CA ILE A 48 7.82 -20.12 -4.33
C ILE A 48 8.80 -18.96 -4.16
N GLY A 49 8.74 -17.93 -5.01
CA GLY A 49 9.61 -16.76 -4.90
C GLY A 49 9.52 -16.04 -3.55
N ALA A 50 8.34 -16.05 -2.91
CA ALA A 50 8.16 -15.51 -1.58
C ALA A 50 8.79 -16.38 -0.48
N VAL A 51 8.94 -17.69 -0.70
CA VAL A 51 9.67 -18.62 0.20
C VAL A 51 11.18 -18.50 -0.01
N VAL A 52 11.63 -18.35 -1.27
CA VAL A 52 13.05 -18.22 -1.63
C VAL A 52 13.68 -16.97 -1.02
N SER A 53 12.93 -15.86 -1.01
CA SER A 53 13.46 -14.54 -0.66
C SER A 53 13.03 -14.10 0.73
N CYS A 54 13.93 -14.20 1.70
CA CYS A 54 13.86 -13.42 2.93
C CYS A 54 14.18 -11.96 2.57
N GLN A 55 13.16 -11.22 2.13
CA GLN A 55 13.32 -9.89 1.54
C GLN A 55 14.16 -8.97 2.44
N SER A 56 15.11 -8.25 1.80
CA SER A 56 16.02 -7.28 2.43
C SER A 56 17.14 -7.86 3.31
N THR A 57 17.39 -9.18 3.29
CA THR A 57 18.59 -9.77 3.91
C THR A 57 19.78 -9.83 2.94
N VAL A 58 21.00 -9.87 3.49
CA VAL A 58 22.24 -10.02 2.70
C VAL A 58 22.35 -11.47 2.20
N ILE A 59 22.69 -11.61 0.92
CA ILE A 59 22.95 -12.89 0.24
C ILE A 59 24.27 -12.82 -0.51
N ALA A 60 24.82 -13.98 -0.89
CA ALA A 60 26.12 -14.04 -1.56
C ALA A 60 26.08 -13.42 -2.97
N ASP A 61 25.09 -13.81 -3.78
CA ASP A 61 24.96 -13.41 -5.17
C ASP A 61 23.57 -13.75 -5.73
N ARG A 62 23.36 -13.51 -7.02
CA ARG A 62 22.13 -13.88 -7.74
C ARG A 62 21.98 -15.39 -7.94
N GLU A 63 23.06 -16.15 -8.07
CA GLU A 63 23.01 -17.60 -8.29
C GLU A 63 22.49 -18.35 -7.06
N TYR A 64 22.74 -17.83 -5.87
CA TYR A 64 22.13 -18.30 -4.63
C TYR A 64 20.59 -18.38 -4.73
N LEU A 65 19.94 -17.31 -5.21
CA LEU A 65 18.49 -17.27 -5.39
C LEU A 65 18.01 -18.24 -6.47
N ARG A 66 18.74 -18.36 -7.58
CA ARG A 66 18.39 -19.27 -8.69
C ARG A 66 18.40 -20.72 -8.25
N LYS A 67 19.46 -21.15 -7.54
CA LYS A 67 19.59 -22.52 -7.02
C LYS A 67 18.47 -22.83 -6.03
N LYS A 68 18.23 -21.93 -5.06
CA LYS A 68 17.16 -22.11 -4.07
C LYS A 68 15.77 -22.15 -4.70
N ASN A 69 15.52 -21.35 -5.72
CA ASN A 69 14.26 -21.39 -6.45
C ASN A 69 14.05 -22.73 -7.16
N ALA A 70 15.06 -23.24 -7.89
CA ALA A 70 14.97 -24.52 -8.59
C ALA A 70 14.78 -25.70 -7.61
N GLU A 71 15.48 -25.70 -6.48
CA GLU A 71 15.30 -26.69 -5.40
C GLU A 71 13.85 -26.70 -4.87
N LEU A 72 13.27 -25.53 -4.66
CA LEU A 72 11.89 -25.40 -4.16
C LEU A 72 10.83 -25.67 -5.23
N GLU A 73 11.10 -25.39 -6.51
CA GLU A 73 10.24 -25.80 -7.63
C GLU A 73 10.13 -27.32 -7.72
N GLU A 74 11.25 -28.04 -7.53
CA GLU A 74 11.24 -29.50 -7.46
C GLU A 74 10.46 -29.98 -6.23
N THR A 75 10.80 -29.45 -5.06
CA THR A 75 10.20 -29.83 -3.77
C THR A 75 8.68 -29.63 -3.78
N TYR A 76 8.23 -28.50 -4.34
CA TYR A 76 6.82 -28.15 -4.40
C TYR A 76 6.14 -28.58 -5.69
N ARG A 77 6.75 -29.35 -6.61
CA ARG A 77 6.15 -29.69 -7.92
C ARG A 77 4.69 -30.12 -7.79
N ASP A 78 4.43 -31.11 -6.94
CA ASP A 78 3.10 -31.69 -6.70
C ASP A 78 2.54 -31.35 -5.31
N ALA A 79 3.27 -30.54 -4.54
CA ALA A 79 2.85 -30.10 -3.21
C ALA A 79 2.33 -28.65 -3.22
N LYS A 80 1.56 -28.33 -2.19
CA LYS A 80 1.13 -26.96 -1.90
C LYS A 80 2.26 -26.21 -1.22
N VAL A 81 2.55 -25.00 -1.70
CA VAL A 81 3.56 -24.13 -1.06
C VAL A 81 2.96 -23.62 0.25
N THR A 82 3.70 -23.71 1.35
CA THR A 82 3.26 -23.11 2.62
C THR A 82 3.60 -21.62 2.63
N LYS A 83 2.66 -20.75 3.00
CA LYS A 83 2.92 -19.32 3.15
C LYS A 83 3.96 -19.11 4.28
N PRO A 84 5.04 -18.36 4.04
CA PRO A 84 5.96 -18.01 5.11
C PRO A 84 5.29 -17.18 6.21
N VAL A 85 5.71 -17.38 7.47
CA VAL A 85 5.18 -16.64 8.64
C VAL A 85 5.42 -15.13 8.56
N TYR A 86 6.48 -14.72 7.87
CA TYR A 86 6.82 -13.31 7.65
C TYR A 86 6.09 -12.68 6.46
N TRP A 87 5.38 -13.48 5.67
CA TRP A 87 4.63 -13.00 4.50
C TRP A 87 3.17 -12.74 4.89
N GLY A 88 2.66 -11.57 4.53
CA GLY A 88 1.27 -11.19 4.74
C GLY A 88 0.95 -9.85 4.08
N GLY A 89 -0.26 -9.37 4.31
CA GLY A 89 -0.70 -8.05 3.84
C GLY A 89 -0.88 -7.05 4.96
N TYR A 90 -0.96 -5.79 4.56
CA TYR A 90 -1.40 -4.68 5.40
C TYR A 90 -2.55 -3.94 4.70
N ILE A 91 -3.40 -3.31 5.51
CA ILE A 91 -4.41 -2.37 5.05
C ILE A 91 -4.09 -0.99 5.61
N LEU A 92 -4.07 0.03 4.74
CA LEU A 92 -3.97 1.43 5.14
C LEU A 92 -5.38 2.00 5.27
N LYS A 93 -5.69 2.53 6.46
CA LYS A 93 -6.94 3.24 6.74
C LYS A 93 -6.75 4.73 6.42
N PRO A 94 -7.39 5.26 5.37
CA PRO A 94 -7.12 6.62 4.93
C PRO A 94 -7.63 7.64 5.95
N GLU A 95 -6.74 8.52 6.38
CA GLU A 95 -7.05 9.67 7.23
C GLU A 95 -6.95 10.98 6.44
N VAL A 96 -6.08 10.99 5.41
CA VAL A 96 -5.93 12.08 4.44
C VAL A 96 -5.86 11.49 3.03
N ILE A 97 -6.58 12.11 2.09
CA ILE A 97 -6.51 11.80 0.65
C ILE A 97 -6.37 13.09 -0.13
N GLU A 98 -5.31 13.23 -0.91
CA GLU A 98 -5.11 14.36 -1.82
C GLU A 98 -5.31 13.91 -3.27
N PHE A 99 -6.11 14.67 -4.01
CA PHE A 99 -6.21 14.59 -5.46
C PHE A 99 -5.49 15.80 -6.07
N TRP A 100 -4.43 15.50 -6.80
CA TRP A 100 -3.67 16.48 -7.57
C TRP A 100 -3.93 16.29 -9.06
N GLN A 101 -4.23 17.39 -9.75
CA GLN A 101 -4.41 17.44 -11.20
C GLN A 101 -3.49 18.51 -11.80
N GLY A 102 -2.59 18.07 -12.67
CA GLY A 102 -1.65 18.90 -13.37
C GLY A 102 -2.35 19.84 -14.35
N GLN A 103 -1.73 21.02 -14.52
CA GLN A 103 -2.21 22.12 -15.34
C GLN A 103 -1.02 22.73 -16.08
N THR A 104 -1.19 23.07 -17.35
CA THR A 104 -0.11 23.57 -18.21
C THR A 104 0.44 24.92 -17.77
N ASN A 105 -0.39 25.73 -17.10
CA ASN A 105 -0.03 27.05 -16.57
C ASN A 105 0.64 26.98 -15.18
N ARG A 106 0.95 25.78 -14.66
CA ARG A 106 1.54 25.52 -13.33
C ARG A 106 0.62 25.80 -12.13
N LEU A 107 -0.61 26.24 -12.37
CA LEU A 107 -1.60 26.44 -11.31
C LEU A 107 -2.37 25.14 -11.07
N HIS A 108 -1.69 24.13 -10.54
CA HIS A 108 -2.25 22.79 -10.34
C HIS A 108 -3.43 22.79 -9.38
N ASP A 109 -4.37 21.89 -9.64
CA ASP A 109 -5.49 21.67 -8.72
C ASP A 109 -5.06 20.70 -7.63
N ARG A 110 -5.31 21.08 -6.38
CA ARG A 110 -5.11 20.23 -5.21
C ARG A 110 -6.33 20.27 -4.34
N ILE A 111 -7.06 19.16 -4.28
CA ILE A 111 -8.22 18.98 -3.41
C ILE A 111 -7.85 17.94 -2.37
N VAL A 112 -7.81 18.33 -1.11
CA VAL A 112 -7.39 17.47 0.00
C VAL A 112 -8.58 17.18 0.89
N PHE A 113 -8.84 15.91 1.09
CA PHE A 113 -9.79 15.37 2.05
C PHE A 113 -9.05 14.97 3.32
N ARG A 114 -9.64 15.27 4.47
CA ARG A 114 -9.18 14.81 5.78
C ARG A 114 -10.35 14.40 6.68
N HIS A 115 -10.14 13.40 7.51
CA HIS A 115 -11.13 13.04 8.53
C HIS A 115 -11.25 14.16 9.57
N HIS A 116 -12.48 14.55 9.87
CA HIS A 116 -12.82 15.52 10.90
C HIS A 116 -13.48 14.80 12.07
N GLN A 117 -12.79 14.78 13.21
CA GLN A 117 -13.24 14.01 14.39
C GLN A 117 -14.30 14.74 15.23
N ASP A 118 -14.48 16.06 15.05
CA ASP A 118 -15.32 16.86 15.93
C ASP A 118 -16.36 17.68 15.16
N SER A 119 -17.58 17.18 15.12
CA SER A 119 -18.70 17.84 14.45
C SER A 119 -19.17 19.13 15.14
N SER A 120 -18.69 19.42 16.37
CA SER A 120 -19.10 20.58 17.16
C SER A 120 -18.33 21.86 16.82
N THR A 121 -17.19 21.75 16.13
CA THR A 121 -16.38 22.90 15.75
C THR A 121 -16.87 23.52 14.43
N SER A 122 -17.04 24.84 14.39
CA SER A 122 -17.36 25.57 13.16
C SER A 122 -16.20 25.45 12.17
N LEU A 123 -16.49 24.97 10.96
CA LEU A 123 -15.49 24.89 9.88
C LEU A 123 -15.06 26.30 9.45
N GLY A 124 -13.78 26.43 9.11
CA GLY A 124 -13.24 27.66 8.53
C GLY A 124 -13.90 27.98 7.19
N PRO A 125 -13.80 29.24 6.70
CA PRO A 125 -14.51 29.69 5.50
C PRO A 125 -14.09 28.96 4.20
N MET A 126 -12.93 28.30 4.20
CA MET A 126 -12.38 27.56 3.06
C MET A 126 -12.46 26.04 3.23
N THR A 127 -13.09 25.56 4.31
CA THR A 127 -13.23 24.13 4.59
C THR A 127 -14.67 23.71 4.32
N HIS A 128 -14.83 22.70 3.48
CA HIS A 128 -16.12 22.21 3.01
C HIS A 128 -16.42 20.82 3.59
N ARG A 129 -17.70 20.53 3.81
CA ARG A 129 -18.12 19.19 4.25
C ARG A 129 -18.13 18.21 3.07
N GLY A 130 -17.50 17.06 3.27
CA GLY A 130 -17.62 15.88 2.41
C GLY A 130 -18.66 14.89 2.96
N GLU A 131 -18.71 13.70 2.38
CA GLU A 131 -19.55 12.61 2.89
C GLU A 131 -19.02 12.04 4.21
N GLY A 132 -19.94 11.62 5.10
CA GLY A 132 -19.57 11.10 6.41
C GLY A 132 -18.79 12.11 7.26
N ASN A 133 -17.64 11.67 7.80
CA ASN A 133 -16.77 12.50 8.63
C ASN A 133 -15.63 13.16 7.83
N TRP A 134 -15.76 13.25 6.51
CA TRP A 134 -14.75 13.92 5.69
C TRP A 134 -15.01 15.41 5.60
N VAL A 135 -13.95 16.19 5.61
CA VAL A 135 -13.92 17.58 5.14
C VAL A 135 -12.90 17.71 4.04
N TYR A 136 -13.06 18.70 3.17
CA TYR A 136 -12.08 18.98 2.14
C TYR A 136 -11.83 20.47 1.95
N GLU A 137 -10.65 20.77 1.44
CA GLU A 137 -10.17 22.12 1.15
C GLU A 137 -9.25 22.11 -0.07
N ARG A 138 -9.10 23.27 -0.70
CA ARG A 138 -8.16 23.46 -1.81
C ARG A 138 -6.81 23.92 -1.26
N LEU A 139 -5.73 23.29 -1.70
CA LEU A 139 -4.38 23.75 -1.41
C LEU A 139 -3.79 24.49 -2.61
N SER A 140 -2.85 25.41 -2.32
CA SER A 140 -2.01 26.01 -3.35
C SER A 140 -1.12 24.93 -4.00
N PRO A 141 -0.92 24.96 -5.32
CA PRO A 141 -0.11 23.97 -6.06
C PRO A 141 1.31 23.82 -5.54
#